data_AF-Q8Z2X2-F1
#
_entry.id   AF-Q8Z2X2-F1
#
_cell.length_a   1.000
_cell.length_b   1.000
_cell.length_c   1.000
_cell.angle_alpha   90.00
_cell.angle_beta   90.00
_cell.angle_gamma   90.00
#
_symmetry.space_group_name_H-M   'P 1'
#
loop_
_entity.id
_entity.type
_entity.pdbx_description
1 polymer ?
#
loop_
_entity_poly.entity_id
_entity_poly.type
_entity_poly.pdbx_seq_one_letter_code
_entity_poly.pdbx_strand_id
1 'polypeptide(L)' 'MGVVILQPGQSFPNHRHNTACEVFYTLSGEVCLYLEGTPHILQTGDVLQCEPGEAHYLINNGDKP' A
#
# COMPACT_ATOMS: atom_id res chain seq x y z
N MET A 1 4.13 -7.83 -12.23
CA MET A 1 4.95 -7.38 -11.09
C MET A 1 5.63 -6.10 -11.48
N GLY A 2 5.60 -5.10 -10.60
CA GLY A 2 6.22 -3.80 -10.81
C GLY A 2 6.66 -3.21 -9.47
N VAL A 3 7.45 -2.15 -9.53
CA VAL A 3 7.85 -1.38 -8.35
C VAL A 3 7.18 -0.02 -8.43
N VAL A 4 6.51 0.35 -7.34
CA VAL A 4 5.98 1.70 -7.13
C VAL A 4 6.84 2.36 -6.06
N ILE A 5 7.24 3.61 -6.30
CA ILE A 5 7.99 4.42 -5.34
C ILE A 5 7.12 5.61 -4.99
N LEU A 6 6.83 5.79 -3.70
CA LEU A 6 6.10 6.95 -3.19
C LEU A 6 7.11 7.88 -2.52
N GLN A 7 7.29 9.09 -3.06
CA GLN A 7 8.04 10.12 -2.35
C GLN A 7 7.31 10.52 -1.05
N PRO A 8 8.00 11.14 -0.07
CA PRO A 8 7.37 11.70 1.11
C PRO A 8 6.12 12.54 0.79
N GLY A 9 4.99 12.20 1.41
CA GLY A 9 3.69 12.84 1.20
C GLY A 9 2.94 12.40 -0.05
N GLN A 10 3.52 11.57 -0.93
CA GLN A 10 2.80 11.00 -2.06
C GLN A 10 1.89 9.86 -1.62
N SER A 11 0.77 9.75 -2.32
CA SER A 11 -0.19 8.70 -2.13
C SER A 11 -0.60 8.07 -3.45
N PHE A 12 -1.11 6.85 -3.35
CA PHE A 12 -1.80 6.16 -4.43
C PHE A 12 -3.31 6.20 -4.13
N PRO A 13 -4.15 6.75 -5.03
CA PRO A 13 -5.57 6.93 -4.76
C PRO A 13 -6.29 5.66 -4.31
N ASN A 14 -7.31 5.84 -3.48
CA ASN A 14 -8.11 4.72 -3.00
C ASN A 14 -8.86 4.07 -4.17
N HIS A 15 -8.77 2.75 -4.28
CA HIS A 15 -9.44 1.98 -5.30
C HIS A 15 -9.65 0.53 -4.85
N ARG A 16 -10.44 -0.24 -5.61
CA ARG A 16 -10.64 -1.68 -5.40
C ARG A 16 -10.67 -2.41 -6.73
N HIS A 17 -10.28 -3.67 -6.70
CA HIS A 17 -10.37 -4.57 -7.86
C HIS A 17 -11.54 -5.53 -7.67
N ASN A 18 -12.39 -5.71 -8.68
CA ASN A 18 -13.57 -6.58 -8.56
C ASN A 18 -13.23 -8.08 -8.62
N THR A 19 -12.11 -8.44 -9.25
CA THR A 19 -11.76 -9.84 -9.57
C THR A 19 -10.31 -10.19 -9.33
N ALA A 20 -9.44 -9.20 -9.07
CA ALA A 20 -8.01 -9.41 -8.91
C ALA A 20 -7.61 -9.17 -7.46
N CYS A 21 -6.80 -10.09 -6.93
CA CYS A 21 -6.03 -9.85 -5.72
C CYS A 21 -4.81 -8.99 -6.07
N GLU A 22 -4.43 -8.10 -5.16
CA GLU A 22 -3.16 -7.36 -5.24
C GLU A 22 -2.35 -7.60 -3.97
N VAL A 23 -1.03 -7.77 -4.12
CA VAL A 23 -0.13 -8.06 -3.01
C VAL A 23 0.95 -7.00 -2.97
N PHE A 24 1.08 -6.32 -1.83
CA PHE A 24 2.12 -5.36 -1.55
C PHE A 24 3.23 -6.01 -0.72
N TYR A 25 4.47 -5.81 -1.15
CA TYR A 25 5.67 -6.17 -0.39
C TYR A 25 6.54 -4.93 -0.24
N THR A 26 6.81 -4.52 0.99
CA THR A 26 7.58 -3.31 1.25
C THR A 26 9.07 -3.59 1.06
N LEU A 27 9.65 -3.07 -0.02
CA LEU A 27 11.06 -3.27 -0.37
C LEU A 27 12.02 -2.44 0.50
N SER A 28 11.60 -1.23 0.87
CA SER A 28 12.39 -0.28 1.66
C SER A 28 11.46 0.75 2.30
N GLY A 29 11.91 1.37 3.40
CA GLY A 29 11.16 2.43 4.06
C GLY A 29 9.93 1.89 4.80
N GLU A 30 8.90 2.74 4.85
CA GLU A 30 7.62 2.47 5.50
C GLU A 30 6.49 3.09 4.67
N VAL A 31 5.35 2.42 4.58
CA VAL A 31 4.14 2.94 3.94
C VAL A 31 2.91 2.66 4.82
N CYS A 32 2.00 3.62 4.88
CA CYS A 32 0.70 3.40 5.51
C CYS A 32 -0.29 2.98 4.42
N LEU A 33 -0.79 1.74 4.52
CA LEU A 33 -1.83 1.18 3.66
C LEU A 33 -3.13 1.12 4.45
N TYR A 34 -4.17 1.79 3.97
CA TYR A 34 -5.51 1.68 4.52
C TYR A 34 -6.26 0.57 3.80
N LEU A 35 -6.65 -0.49 4.50
CA LEU A 35 -7.47 -1.58 3.96
C LEU A 35 -8.88 -1.47 4.53
N GLU A 36 -9.87 -1.22 3.67
CA GLU A 36 -11.26 -0.94 4.08
C GLU A 36 -11.35 0.15 5.18
N GLY A 37 -10.47 1.16 5.08
CA GLY A 37 -10.39 2.28 6.02
C GLY A 37 -9.57 2.00 7.29
N THR A 38 -9.10 0.77 7.52
CA THR A 38 -8.22 0.44 8.66
C THR A 38 -6.75 0.65 8.27
N PRO A 39 -5.98 1.47 9.00
CA PRO A 39 -4.58 1.71 8.66
C PRO A 39 -3.68 0.54 9.09
N HIS A 40 -2.80 0.14 8.18
CA HIS A 40 -1.72 -0.81 8.39
C HIS A 40 -0.40 -0.13 8.03
N ILE A 41 0.51 -0.03 9.00
CA ILE A 41 1.86 0.47 8.78
C ILE A 41 2.72 -0.72 8.37
N LEU A 42 3.23 -0.70 7.14
CA LEU A 42 4.05 -1.76 6.58
C LEU A 42 5.50 -1.31 6.54
N GLN A 43 6.38 -2.05 7.19
CA GLN A 43 7.82 -1.83 7.20
C GLN A 43 8.53 -2.76 6.22
N THR A 44 9.82 -2.52 5.99
CA THR A 44 10.63 -3.34 5.06
C THR A 44 10.52 -4.83 5.39
N GLY A 45 10.10 -5.63 4.40
CA GLY A 45 9.88 -7.07 4.54
C GLY A 45 8.44 -7.48 4.83
N ASP A 46 7.56 -6.54 5.20
CA ASP A 46 6.15 -6.84 5.42
C ASP A 46 5.42 -7.10 4.09
N VAL A 47 4.43 -7.98 4.17
CA VAL A 47 3.52 -8.33 3.06
C VAL A 47 2.10 -8.03 3.48
N LEU A 48 1.33 -7.38 2.60
CA LEU A 48 -0.11 -7.25 2.76
C LEU A 48 -0.79 -7.67 1.46
N GLN A 49 -1.79 -8.53 1.59
CA GLN A 49 -2.64 -9.00 0.50
C GLN A 49 -3.99 -8.30 0.58
N CYS A 50 -4.42 -7.70 -0.54
CA CYS A 50 -5.76 -7.17 -0.74
C CYS A 50 -6.55 -8.17 -1.58
N GLU A 51 -7.68 -8.66 -1.06
CA GLU A 51 -8.60 -9.54 -1.76
C GLU A 51 -9.48 -8.77 -2.76
N PRO A 52 -10.05 -9.46 -3.76
CA PRO A 52 -11.07 -8.87 -4.62
C PRO A 52 -12.20 -8.24 -3.81
N GLY A 53 -12.52 -7.01 -4.13
CA GLY A 53 -13.53 -6.22 -3.45
C GLY A 53 -12.97 -5.34 -2.32
N GLU A 54 -11.75 -5.55 -1.83
CA GLU A 54 -11.19 -4.72 -0.77
C GLU A 54 -10.58 -3.42 -1.32
N ALA A 55 -11.09 -2.29 -0.83
CA ALA A 55 -10.56 -0.98 -1.12
C ALA A 55 -9.27 -0.73 -0.35
N HIS A 56 -8.27 -0.22 -1.07
CA HIS A 56 -6.98 0.08 -0.51
C HIS A 56 -6.43 1.41 -1.01
N TYR A 57 -5.80 2.13 -0.08
CA TYR A 57 -5.18 3.43 -0.29
C TYR A 57 -3.79 3.42 0.35
N LEU A 58 -2.78 3.93 -0.36
CA LEU A 58 -1.41 3.97 0.13
C LEU A 58 -0.98 5.42 0.30
N ILE A 59 -0.28 5.73 1.38
CA ILE A 59 0.38 7.02 1.57
C ILE A 59 1.73 6.83 2.25
N ASN A 60 2.74 7.53 1.75
CA ASN A 60 4.01 7.66 2.44
C ASN A 60 3.95 8.88 3.37
N ASN A 61 3.75 8.61 4.67
CA ASN A 61 3.78 9.64 5.72
C ASN A 61 5.20 9.88 6.28
N GLY A 62 6.19 9.14 5.80
CA GLY A 62 7.58 9.23 6.23
C GLY A 62 8.36 10.34 5.52
N ASP A 63 9.67 10.39 5.78
CA ASP A 63 10.60 11.37 5.25
C ASP A 63 11.53 10.82 4.16
N LYS A 64 11.36 9.54 3.79
CA LYS A 64 12.15 8.82 2.78
C LYS A 64 11.23 8.09 1.80
N PRO A 65 11.68 7.85 0.55
CA PRO A 65 10.94 7.04 -0.43
C PRO A 65 10.75 5.58 -0.03
#